data_AF-A0A1G9MB18-F1
#
_entry.id   AF-A0A1G9MB18-F1
#
_cell.length_a   1.000
_cell.length_b   1.000
_cell.length_c   1.000
_cell.angle_alpha   90.00
_cell.angle_beta   90.00
_cell.angle_gamma   90.00
#
_symmetry.space_group_name_H-M   'P 1'
#
loop_
_entity.id
_entity.type
_entity.pdbx_description
1 polymer ?
#
loop_
_entity_poly.entity_id
_entity_poly.type
_entity_poly.pdbx_seq_one_letter_code
_entity_poly.pdbx_strand_id
1 'polypeptide(L)' 'MVLKFISPIWGSAHLNLNDFLKTPKNAKNAGYVGIETDLPIDKNAKQEIVEMVSDHGLEIVAEHWET' A
#
# COMPACT_ATOMS: atom_id res chain seq x y z
N MET A 1 -20.73 9.22 -7.77
CA MET A 1 -19.37 9.35 -7.17
C MET A 1 -19.28 8.35 -6.03
N VAL A 2 -18.20 7.56 -5.97
CA VAL A 2 -17.98 6.57 -4.89
C VAL A 2 -16.78 7.03 -4.07
N LEU A 3 -16.96 7.22 -2.76
CA LEU A 3 -15.87 7.60 -1.85
C LEU A 3 -15.02 6.36 -1.54
N LYS A 4 -13.71 6.49 -1.72
CA LYS A 4 -12.73 5.45 -1.40
C LYS A 4 -11.85 5.94 -0.26
N PHE A 5 -11.64 5.08 0.75
CA PHE A 5 -10.68 5.33 1.82
C PHE A 5 -9.40 4.57 1.53
N ILE A 6 -8.27 5.25 1.65
CA ILE A 6 -6.93 4.68 1.43
C ILE A 6 -6.10 4.90 2.69
N SER A 7 -5.33 3.89 3.07
CA SER A 7 -4.52 3.90 4.28
C SER A 7 -3.08 4.29 3.94
N PRO A 8 -2.59 5.44 4.43
CA PRO A 8 -1.19 5.78 4.27
C PRO A 8 -0.29 4.88 5.09
N ILE A 9 0.81 4.42 4.50
CA ILE A 9 1.79 3.57 5.19
C ILE A 9 2.70 4.39 6.12
N TRP A 10 2.87 5.71 5.91
CA TRP A 10 3.81 6.52 6.69
C TRP A 10 3.57 6.49 8.21
N GLY A 11 2.32 6.32 8.66
CA GLY A 11 2.01 6.12 10.10
C GLY A 11 2.50 4.79 10.68
N SER A 12 2.87 3.85 9.82
CA SER A 12 3.36 2.50 10.13
C SER A 12 4.74 2.21 9.55
N ALA A 13 5.55 3.24 9.25
CA ALA A 13 6.86 3.10 8.60
C ALA A 13 7.88 2.22 9.34
N HIS A 14 7.62 1.86 10.61
CA HIS A 14 8.42 0.91 11.39
C HIS A 14 8.15 -0.56 11.01
N LEU A 15 7.08 -0.84 10.26
CA LEU A 15 6.75 -2.15 9.73
C LEU A 15 7.23 -2.27 8.29
N ASN A 16 7.71 -3.44 7.89
CA ASN A 16 7.85 -3.72 6.46
C ASN A 16 6.46 -3.88 5.83
N LEU A 17 6.39 -3.69 4.50
CA LEU A 17 5.12 -3.72 3.77
C LEU A 17 4.34 -5.03 3.97
N ASN A 18 5.03 -6.16 3.98
CA ASN A 18 4.39 -7.47 4.14
C ASN A 18 3.72 -7.62 5.51
N ASP A 19 4.43 -7.20 6.56
CA ASP A 19 3.89 -7.20 7.92
C ASP A 19 2.73 -6.22 8.05
N PHE A 20 2.84 -5.04 7.42
CA PHE A 20 1.75 -4.06 7.37
C PHE A 20 0.49 -4.63 6.72
N LEU A 21 0.61 -5.29 5.57
CA LEU A 21 -0.52 -5.87 4.82
C LEU A 21 -1.21 -7.02 5.57
N LYS A 22 -0.46 -7.75 6.40
CA LYS A 22 -0.95 -8.89 7.19
C LYS A 22 -1.67 -8.50 8.47
N THR A 23 -1.56 -7.25 8.95
CA THR A 23 -2.15 -6.93 10.25
C THR A 23 -3.69 -6.86 10.16
N PRO A 24 -4.42 -7.41 11.15
CA PRO A 24 -5.87 -7.38 11.14
C PRO A 24 -6.52 -6.00 11.30
N LYS A 25 -5.73 -4.97 11.65
CA LYS A 25 -6.22 -3.59 11.85
C LYS A 25 -6.03 -2.71 10.61
N ASN A 26 -5.37 -3.22 9.57
CA ASN A 26 -4.95 -2.43 8.41
C ASN A 26 -5.89 -2.63 7.22
N ALA A 27 -5.52 -1.96 6.12
CA ALA A 27 -6.34 -1.56 4.98
C ALA A 27 -7.63 -2.38 4.77
N LYS A 28 -7.53 -3.66 4.44
CA LYS A 28 -8.69 -4.49 4.10
C LYS A 28 -9.69 -4.67 5.25
N ASN A 29 -9.20 -4.87 6.46
CA ASN A 29 -10.04 -5.15 7.63
C ASN A 29 -10.61 -3.89 8.27
N ALA A 30 -9.99 -2.73 8.04
CA ALA A 30 -10.48 -1.44 8.48
C ALA A 30 -11.36 -0.72 7.43
N GLY A 31 -11.70 -1.41 6.32
CA GLY A 31 -12.60 -0.89 5.28
C GLY A 31 -11.93 0.04 4.25
N TYR A 32 -10.61 0.09 4.23
CA TYR A 32 -9.86 0.77 3.18
C TYR A 32 -9.80 -0.12 1.93
N VAL A 33 -9.86 0.52 0.76
CA VAL A 33 -9.79 -0.16 -0.54
C VAL A 33 -8.35 -0.29 -1.05
N GLY A 34 -7.40 0.38 -0.40
CA GLY A 34 -6.02 0.46 -0.85
C GLY A 34 -5.10 1.11 0.16
N ILE A 35 -3.84 1.25 -0.25
CA ILE A 35 -2.77 1.88 0.51
C ILE A 35 -2.12 3.00 -0.29
N GLU A 36 -1.55 3.97 0.42
CA GLU A 36 -0.69 5.00 -0.14
C GLU A 36 0.75 4.75 0.31
N THR A 37 1.67 4.63 -0.65
CA THR A 37 3.08 4.28 -0.41
C THR A 37 3.98 4.86 -1.48
N ASP A 38 5.25 5.09 -1.12
CA ASP A 38 6.31 5.30 -2.09
C ASP A 38 6.55 4.02 -2.91
N LEU A 39 6.90 4.19 -4.18
CA LEU A 39 7.30 3.09 -5.06
C LEU A 39 8.75 3.28 -5.52
N PRO A 40 9.58 2.23 -5.46
CA PRO A 40 10.94 2.31 -5.96
C PRO A 40 10.96 2.54 -7.47
N ILE A 41 12.00 3.21 -7.96
CA ILE A 41 12.21 3.42 -9.40
C ILE A 41 12.57 2.10 -10.09
N ASP A 42 13.31 1.24 -9.39
CA ASP A 42 13.64 -0.10 -9.88
C ASP A 42 12.38 -0.87 -10.24
N LYS A 43 12.34 -1.35 -11.49
CA LYS A 43 11.15 -1.98 -12.06
C LYS A 43 10.81 -3.30 -11.38
N ASN A 44 11.82 -4.07 -10.97
CA ASN A 44 11.60 -5.37 -10.35
C ASN A 44 11.06 -5.19 -8.93
N ALA A 45 11.70 -4.33 -8.13
CA ALA A 45 11.23 -4.00 -6.78
C ALA A 45 9.82 -3.39 -6.79
N LYS A 46 9.52 -2.54 -7.79
CA LYS A 46 8.18 -1.98 -7.98
C LYS A 46 7.15 -3.07 -8.27
N GLN A 47 7.48 -4.00 -9.16
CA GLN A 47 6.60 -5.10 -9.54
C GLN A 47 6.31 -6.01 -8.34
N GLU A 48 7.33 -6.33 -7.54
CA GLU A 48 7.17 -7.12 -6.31
C GLU A 48 6.20 -6.47 -5.33
N ILE A 49 6.28 -5.14 -5.16
CA ILE A 49 5.34 -4.39 -4.31
C ILE A 49 3.92 -4.44 -4.87
N VAL A 50 3.76 -4.22 -6.17
CA VAL A 50 2.44 -4.26 -6.84
C VAL A 50 1.80 -5.63 -6.69
N GLU A 51 2.54 -6.70 -6.91
CA GLU A 51 2.07 -8.08 -6.75
C GLU A 51 1.66 -8.36 -5.30
N MET A 52 2.53 -8.00 -4.33
CA MET A 52 2.26 -8.21 -2.91
C MET A 52 0.97 -7.51 -2.45
N VAL A 53 0.72 -6.28 -2.88
CA VAL A 53 -0.49 -5.53 -2.50
C VAL A 53 -1.72 -6.09 -3.23
N SER A 54 -1.57 -6.46 -4.50
CA SER A 54 -2.64 -7.06 -5.30
C SER A 54 -3.09 -8.41 -4.74
N ASP A 55 -2.17 -9.22 -4.21
CA ASP A 55 -2.48 -10.50 -3.54
C ASP A 55 -3.40 -10.31 -2.31
N HIS A 56 -3.35 -9.13 -1.68
CA HIS A 56 -4.25 -8.77 -0.59
C HIS A 56 -5.59 -8.18 -1.09
N GLY A 57 -5.74 -7.96 -2.39
CA GLY A 57 -6.93 -7.36 -3.03
C GLY A 57 -7.05 -5.87 -2.75
N LEU A 58 -5.92 -5.17 -2.59
CA LEU A 58 -5.85 -3.75 -2.29
C LEU A 58 -5.35 -2.97 -3.51
N GLU A 59 -5.83 -1.73 -3.66
CA GLU A 59 -5.31 -0.78 -4.64
C GLU A 59 -4.05 -0.05 -4.10
N ILE A 60 -3.18 0.43 -4.99
CA ILE A 60 -2.04 1.28 -4.65
C ILE A 60 -2.29 2.69 -5.16
N VAL A 61 -2.10 3.68 -4.29
CA VAL A 61 -1.83 5.07 -4.67
C VAL A 61 -0.34 5.31 -4.45
N ALA A 62 0.37 5.55 -5.55
CA ALA A 62 1.80 5.79 -5.50
C ALA A 62 2.07 7.25 -5.15
N GLU A 63 2.89 7.48 -4.12
CA GLU A 63 3.51 8.78 -3.90
C GLU A 63 4.72 8.91 -4.84
N HIS A 64 4.79 10.02 -5.57
CA HIS A 64 5.95 10.36 -6.39
C HIS A 64 6.74 11.47 -5.70
N TRP A 65 7.96 11.16 -5.27
CA TRP A 65 8.84 12.08 -4.54
C TRP A 65 9.91 12.73 -5.42
N GLU A 66 9.89 12.55 -6.75
CA GLU A 66 10.83 13.24 -7.63
C GLU A 66 10.19 14.52 -8.20
N THR A 67 10.73 15.66 -7.77
CA THR A 67 10.58 16.96 -8.45
C THR A 67 11.68 17.18 -9.47
#